data_AF-A0A4Y8SMU0-F1
#
_entry.id   AF-A0A4Y8SMU0-F1
#
_cell.length_a   1.000
_cell.length_b   1.000
_cell.length_c   1.000
_cell.angle_alpha   90.00
_cell.angle_beta   90.00
_cell.angle_gamma   90.00
#
_symmetry.space_group_name_H-M   'P 1'
#
loop_
_entity.id
_entity.type
_entity.pdbx_description
1 polymer ?
#
loop_
_entity_poly.entity_id
_entity_poly.type
_entity_poly.pdbx_seq_one_letter_code
_entity_poly.pdbx_strand_id
1 'polypeptide(L)'
;MSLLTRKNIAFPIPVIAKGFELFAKERPCGIMLCSVHLPLVKVAIRYLVENGYAPKAAIAGAHHQITAVALWGSTQTIPAIATGPTVLIKMRTILLEGATMVVLVDGAYGESISPNTFLLANQLNADIVFFLAELLPGGTIEVSFYESCVARSGLVANEACKQQVKELEEYAKRIVCNYHKN
;
A
#
# COMPACT_ATOMS: atom_id res chain seq x y z
N MET A 1 1.60 16.92 16.91
CA MET A 1 1.90 16.82 15.47
C MET A 1 0.62 16.68 14.63
N SER A 2 -0.23 17.72 14.47
CA SER A 2 -1.48 17.61 13.67
C SER A 2 -1.73 18.75 12.66
N LEU A 3 -0.72 19.59 12.39
CA LEU A 3 -0.85 20.70 11.43
C LEU A 3 -0.61 20.27 9.98
N LEU A 4 0.18 19.22 9.74
CA LEU A 4 0.59 18.79 8.39
C LEU A 4 -0.38 17.82 7.69
N THR A 5 -1.46 17.39 8.37
CA THR A 5 -2.37 16.34 7.88
C THR A 5 -3.77 16.86 7.54
N ARG A 6 -3.96 18.18 7.47
CA ARG A 6 -5.29 18.78 7.24
C ARG A 6 -5.72 18.64 5.78
N LYS A 7 -6.98 18.25 5.60
CA LYS A 7 -7.72 18.35 4.33
C LYS A 7 -7.63 19.81 3.82
N ASN A 8 -7.40 20.00 2.52
CA ASN A 8 -7.32 21.30 1.84
C ASN A 8 -6.09 22.18 2.14
N ILE A 9 -5.06 21.69 2.83
CA ILE A 9 -3.78 22.40 2.90
C ILE A 9 -2.82 21.73 1.92
N ALA A 10 -2.32 22.46 0.93
CA ALA A 10 -1.31 21.96 0.02
C ALA A 10 -0.16 21.34 0.82
N PHE A 11 0.35 20.20 0.37
CA PHE A 11 1.49 19.54 0.97
C PHE A 11 2.66 19.74 -0.01
N PRO A 12 3.34 20.91 0.05
CA PRO A 12 4.23 21.41 -1.00
C PRO A 12 5.60 20.73 -0.99
N ILE A 13 5.65 19.50 -0.47
CA ILE A 13 6.87 18.72 -0.42
C ILE A 13 7.01 18.02 -1.78
N PRO A 14 8.12 18.24 -2.51
CA PRO A 14 8.36 17.56 -3.78
C PRO A 14 8.31 16.04 -3.60
N VAL A 15 7.68 15.36 -4.56
CA VAL A 15 7.58 13.91 -4.57
C VAL A 15 8.24 13.38 -5.83
N ILE A 16 9.17 12.45 -5.67
CA ILE A 16 9.73 11.65 -6.75
C ILE A 16 9.23 10.21 -6.59
N ALA A 17 9.08 9.48 -7.69
CA ALA A 17 8.66 8.09 -7.64
C ALA A 17 9.59 7.16 -8.42
N LYS A 18 9.77 5.95 -7.89
CA LYS A 18 10.47 4.82 -8.53
C LYS A 18 9.50 3.64 -8.67
N GLY A 19 9.57 2.92 -9.79
CA GLY A 19 8.72 1.75 -10.03
C GLY A 19 7.29 2.07 -10.45
N PHE A 20 6.99 3.32 -10.81
CA PHE A 20 5.64 3.71 -11.24
C PHE A 20 5.24 3.08 -12.59
N GLU A 21 6.22 2.76 -13.42
CA GLU A 21 6.05 1.99 -14.66
C GLU A 21 5.40 0.62 -14.44
N LEU A 22 5.48 0.05 -13.23
CA LEU A 22 4.82 -1.21 -12.88
C LEU A 22 3.31 -1.15 -13.10
N PHE A 23 2.67 0.01 -12.99
CA PHE A 23 1.22 0.14 -13.15
C PHE A 23 0.76 0.12 -14.61
N ALA A 24 1.65 0.28 -15.58
CA ALA A 24 1.33 0.18 -17.01
C ALA A 24 1.30 -1.28 -17.52
N LYS A 25 1.83 -2.23 -16.75
CA LYS A 25 1.88 -3.66 -17.11
C LYS A 25 0.48 -4.28 -17.10
N GLU A 26 0.11 -4.93 -18.20
CA GLU A 26 -1.11 -5.74 -18.30
C GLU A 26 -1.04 -6.97 -17.38
N ARG A 27 -2.16 -7.31 -16.75
CA ARG A 27 -2.25 -8.39 -15.76
C ARG A 27 -3.56 -9.14 -15.89
N PRO A 28 -3.58 -10.46 -15.61
CA PRO A 28 -4.80 -11.26 -15.66
C PRO A 28 -5.75 -10.96 -14.48
N CYS A 29 -5.23 -10.38 -13.40
CA CYS A 29 -5.96 -9.98 -12.20
C CYS A 29 -5.47 -8.60 -11.75
N GLY A 30 -6.16 -8.03 -10.77
CA GLY A 30 -5.84 -6.75 -10.17
C GLY A 30 -4.55 -6.77 -9.34
N ILE A 31 -4.23 -5.60 -8.79
CA ILE A 31 -3.01 -5.39 -8.01
C ILE A 31 -3.36 -5.28 -6.53
N MET A 32 -2.70 -6.10 -5.71
CA MET A 32 -2.67 -5.92 -4.26
C MET A 32 -1.53 -4.96 -3.91
N LEU A 33 -1.87 -3.70 -3.63
CA LEU A 33 -0.91 -2.68 -3.25
C LEU A 33 -0.69 -2.72 -1.74
N CYS A 34 0.43 -3.30 -1.30
CA CYS A 34 0.72 -3.63 0.10
C CYS A 34 1.73 -2.67 0.73
N SER A 35 1.47 -2.22 1.94
CA SER A 35 2.45 -1.52 2.78
C SER A 35 2.22 -1.85 4.25
N VAL A 36 3.02 -1.24 5.12
CA VAL A 36 2.78 -1.23 6.57
C VAL A 36 2.42 0.19 7.00
N HIS A 37 2.00 0.37 8.24
CA HIS A 37 1.77 1.70 8.79
C HIS A 37 3.10 2.46 8.86
N LEU A 38 3.39 3.28 7.84
CA LEU A 38 4.52 4.22 7.80
C LEU A 38 4.00 5.67 7.79
N PRO A 39 4.75 6.64 8.34
CA PRO A 39 4.30 8.03 8.46
C PRO A 39 3.83 8.64 7.14
N LEU A 40 4.51 8.37 6.02
CA LEU A 40 4.23 8.98 4.72
C LEU A 40 3.44 8.08 3.77
N VAL A 41 2.90 6.95 4.24
CA VAL A 41 2.25 5.94 3.37
C VAL A 41 1.13 6.53 2.50
N LYS A 42 0.36 7.50 3.03
CA LYS A 42 -0.72 8.17 2.30
C LYS A 42 -0.22 9.12 1.21
N VAL A 43 1.02 9.59 1.28
CA VAL A 43 1.64 10.42 0.23
C VAL A 43 1.89 9.58 -1.02
N ALA A 44 2.33 8.32 -0.86
CA ALA A 44 2.48 7.39 -1.97
C ALA A 44 1.15 7.12 -2.68
N ILE A 45 0.08 6.92 -1.90
CA ILE A 45 -1.26 6.72 -2.45
C ILE A 45 -1.74 7.96 -3.21
N ARG A 46 -1.49 9.16 -2.67
CA ARG A 46 -1.80 10.41 -3.37
C ARG A 46 -1.07 10.51 -4.70
N TYR A 47 0.24 10.22 -4.70
CA TYR A 47 1.04 10.24 -5.92
C TYR A 47 0.43 9.37 -7.03
N LEU A 48 -0.05 8.16 -6.70
CA LEU A 48 -0.74 7.30 -7.67
C LEU A 48 -1.99 7.96 -8.26
N VAL A 49 -2.84 8.52 -7.40
CA VAL A 49 -4.10 9.16 -7.81
C VAL A 49 -3.84 10.40 -8.68
N GLU A 50 -2.87 11.23 -8.30
CA GLU A 50 -2.47 12.44 -9.04
C GLU A 50 -1.92 12.10 -10.44
N ASN A 51 -1.35 10.90 -10.62
CA ASN A 51 -0.81 10.43 -11.89
C ASN A 51 -1.77 9.45 -12.62
N GLY A 52 -3.07 9.50 -12.32
CA GLY A 52 -4.11 8.78 -13.06
C GLY A 52 -4.36 7.33 -12.65
N TYR A 53 -3.68 6.82 -11.61
CA TYR A 53 -3.88 5.47 -11.10
C TYR A 53 -4.59 5.49 -9.76
N ALA A 54 -5.92 5.63 -9.78
CA ALA A 54 -6.72 5.61 -8.56
C ALA A 54 -7.04 4.18 -8.12
N PRO A 55 -6.60 3.74 -6.92
CA PRO A 55 -7.05 2.47 -6.36
C PRO A 55 -8.57 2.46 -6.19
N LYS A 56 -9.21 1.32 -6.45
CA LYS A 56 -10.65 1.14 -6.32
C LYS A 56 -11.11 1.26 -4.86
N ALA A 57 -10.31 0.74 -3.95
CA ALA A 57 -10.56 0.82 -2.51
C ALA A 57 -9.28 0.66 -1.69
N ALA A 58 -9.35 1.05 -0.43
CA ALA A 58 -8.36 0.77 0.60
C ALA A 58 -9.00 0.00 1.76
N ILE A 59 -8.25 -0.90 2.40
CA ILE A 59 -8.67 -1.53 3.65
C ILE A 59 -8.39 -0.57 4.82
N ALA A 60 -9.38 -0.37 5.66
CA ALA A 60 -9.28 0.46 6.86
C ALA A 60 -9.63 -0.37 8.11
N GLY A 61 -8.96 -0.09 9.22
CA GLY A 61 -9.27 -0.72 10.50
C GLY A 61 -10.74 -0.51 10.90
N ALA A 62 -11.31 -1.48 11.62
CA ALA A 62 -12.71 -1.52 12.03
C ALA A 62 -13.04 -0.44 13.07
N HIS A 63 -13.15 0.80 12.61
CA HIS A 63 -13.91 1.83 13.32
C HIS A 63 -15.24 1.98 12.61
N HIS A 64 -16.33 1.81 13.37
CA HIS A 64 -17.67 2.05 12.86
C HIS A 64 -17.69 3.46 12.26
N GLN A 65 -17.92 3.57 10.94
CA GLN A 65 -18.08 4.80 10.12
C GLN A 65 -16.97 5.16 9.11
N ILE A 66 -15.85 4.42 8.97
CA ILE A 66 -14.88 4.77 7.91
C ILE A 66 -15.39 4.27 6.54
N THR A 67 -15.88 5.20 5.71
CA THR A 67 -16.34 4.94 4.33
C THR A 67 -15.34 5.37 3.27
N ALA A 68 -14.36 6.21 3.63
CA ALA A 68 -13.32 6.67 2.72
C ALA A 68 -12.01 7.01 3.47
N VAL A 69 -10.88 6.86 2.78
CA VAL A 69 -9.55 7.27 3.24
C VAL A 69 -9.19 8.60 2.57
N ALA A 70 -8.99 9.63 3.38
CA ALA A 70 -8.51 10.93 2.91
C ALA A 70 -7.03 10.89 2.53
N LEU A 71 -6.69 11.53 1.41
CA LEU A 71 -5.32 11.68 0.92
C LEU A 71 -4.73 13.01 1.43
N TRP A 72 -3.49 12.98 1.91
CA TRP A 72 -2.88 14.16 2.53
C TRP A 72 -2.61 15.26 1.51
N GLY A 73 -3.04 16.48 1.84
CA GLY A 73 -2.87 17.63 0.95
C GLY A 73 -3.68 17.59 -0.33
N SER A 74 -4.73 16.76 -0.39
CA SER A 74 -5.70 16.71 -1.48
C SER A 74 -7.13 16.75 -0.95
N THR A 75 -8.08 17.14 -1.82
CA THR A 75 -9.53 17.01 -1.58
C THR A 75 -10.03 15.60 -1.87
N GLN A 76 -9.23 14.80 -2.56
CA GLN A 76 -9.57 13.46 -3.00
C GLN A 76 -9.58 12.46 -1.84
N THR A 77 -10.39 11.42 -2.02
CA THR A 77 -10.52 10.31 -1.08
C THR A 77 -10.61 9.02 -1.86
N ILE A 78 -10.19 7.91 -1.26
CA ILE A 78 -10.38 6.56 -1.82
C ILE A 78 -11.44 5.84 -1.01
N PRO A 79 -12.37 5.09 -1.64
CA PRO A 79 -13.33 4.27 -0.91
C PRO A 79 -12.65 3.36 0.11
N ALA A 80 -13.20 3.27 1.32
CA ALA A 80 -12.66 2.42 2.37
C ALA A 80 -13.54 1.19 2.59
N ILE A 81 -12.89 0.05 2.81
CA ILE A 81 -13.52 -1.19 3.27
C ILE A 81 -13.03 -1.45 4.69
N ALA A 82 -13.95 -1.40 5.65
CA ALA A 82 -13.64 -1.75 7.02
C ALA A 82 -13.22 -3.23 7.13
N THR A 83 -12.23 -3.51 7.98
CA THR A 83 -11.88 -4.88 8.34
C THR A 83 -13.06 -5.58 9.03
N GLY A 84 -13.22 -6.88 8.79
CA GLY A 84 -14.33 -7.67 9.30
C GLY A 84 -14.48 -9.01 8.58
N PRO A 85 -15.50 -9.83 8.92
CA PRO A 85 -15.64 -11.19 8.40
C PRO A 85 -15.72 -11.31 6.87
N THR A 86 -16.15 -10.25 6.18
CA THR A 86 -16.34 -10.24 4.72
C THR A 86 -15.24 -9.51 3.95
N VAL A 87 -14.19 -9.01 4.63
CA VAL A 87 -13.16 -8.18 3.99
C VAL A 87 -12.46 -8.91 2.85
N LEU A 88 -12.02 -10.15 3.07
CA LEU A 88 -11.32 -10.95 2.05
C LEU A 88 -12.19 -11.25 0.82
N ILE A 89 -13.52 -11.39 1.00
CA ILE A 89 -14.46 -11.62 -0.11
C ILE A 89 -14.56 -10.35 -0.98
N LYS A 90 -14.61 -9.17 -0.36
CA LYS A 90 -14.63 -7.89 -1.08
C LYS A 90 -13.30 -7.64 -1.80
N MET A 91 -12.18 -7.94 -1.15
CA MET A 91 -10.83 -7.89 -1.74
C MET A 91 -10.75 -8.78 -2.98
N ARG A 92 -11.19 -10.03 -2.87
CA ARG A 92 -11.23 -10.98 -3.98
C ARG A 92 -12.03 -10.44 -5.17
N THR A 93 -13.19 -9.85 -4.91
CA THR A 93 -14.06 -9.30 -5.97
C THR A 93 -13.34 -8.19 -6.74
N ILE A 94 -12.76 -7.22 -6.03
CA ILE A 94 -12.02 -6.10 -6.65
C ILE A 94 -10.83 -6.59 -7.48
N LEU A 95 -10.08 -7.57 -6.96
CA LEU A 95 -8.92 -8.13 -7.68
C LEU A 95 -9.34 -8.91 -8.93
N LEU A 96 -10.42 -9.68 -8.87
CA LEU A 96 -10.93 -10.40 -10.04
C LEU A 96 -11.50 -9.47 -11.13
N GLU A 97 -11.94 -8.26 -10.76
CA GLU A 97 -12.31 -7.20 -11.70
C GLU A 97 -11.10 -6.52 -12.36
N GLY A 98 -9.87 -6.97 -12.07
CA GLY A 98 -8.64 -6.37 -12.60
C GLY A 98 -8.25 -5.06 -11.90
N ALA A 99 -8.91 -4.70 -10.80
CA ALA A 99 -8.71 -3.40 -10.15
C ALA A 99 -7.64 -3.43 -9.04
N THR A 100 -7.05 -2.28 -8.77
CA THR A 100 -6.05 -2.10 -7.70
C THR A 100 -6.72 -1.84 -6.37
N MET A 101 -6.20 -2.47 -5.31
CA MET A 101 -6.63 -2.21 -3.94
C MET A 101 -5.46 -1.97 -2.98
N VAL A 102 -5.65 -1.09 -2.00
CA VAL A 102 -4.62 -0.75 -1.01
C VAL A 102 -4.83 -1.52 0.28
N VAL A 103 -3.76 -2.10 0.82
CA VAL A 103 -3.77 -2.80 2.10
C VAL A 103 -2.57 -2.39 2.94
N LEU A 104 -2.82 -1.94 4.17
CA LEU A 104 -1.81 -1.94 5.22
C LEU A 104 -1.89 -3.32 5.89
N VAL A 105 -0.82 -4.10 5.77
CA VAL A 105 -0.84 -5.53 6.12
C VAL A 105 -0.53 -5.78 7.60
N ASP A 106 -0.03 -4.80 8.32
CA ASP A 106 0.07 -4.76 9.77
C ASP A 106 -1.22 -4.19 10.40
N GLY A 107 -1.53 -4.60 11.63
CA GLY A 107 -2.70 -4.09 12.35
C GLY A 107 -2.53 -2.65 12.85
N ALA A 108 -1.30 -2.30 13.24
CA ALA A 108 -0.86 -0.96 13.60
C ALA A 108 0.66 -0.83 13.43
N TYR A 109 1.19 0.38 13.59
CA TYR A 109 2.63 0.68 13.50
C TYR A 109 3.45 -0.26 14.39
N GLY A 110 4.32 -1.05 13.78
CA GLY A 110 5.22 -1.97 14.48
C GLY A 110 4.59 -3.32 14.86
N GLU A 111 3.33 -3.57 14.50
CA GLU A 111 2.70 -4.88 14.70
C GLU A 111 3.13 -5.89 13.63
N SER A 112 2.86 -7.17 13.90
CA SER A 112 3.12 -8.26 12.97
C SER A 112 2.31 -8.13 11.69
N ILE A 113 2.93 -8.46 10.57
CA ILE A 113 2.27 -8.51 9.26
C ILE A 113 1.32 -9.72 9.18
N SER A 114 0.08 -9.49 8.75
CA SER A 114 -0.89 -10.54 8.49
C SER A 114 -0.58 -11.28 7.18
N PRO A 115 -0.47 -12.63 7.19
CA PRO A 115 -0.23 -13.40 5.98
C PRO A 115 -1.45 -13.52 5.06
N ASN A 116 -2.66 -13.25 5.58
CA ASN A 116 -3.92 -13.53 4.86
C ASN A 116 -4.06 -12.75 3.56
N THR A 117 -3.57 -11.51 3.53
CA THR A 117 -3.56 -10.67 2.32
C THR A 117 -2.72 -11.30 1.21
N PHE A 118 -1.55 -11.83 1.57
CA PHE A 118 -0.63 -12.47 0.62
C PHE A 118 -1.15 -13.83 0.16
N LEU A 119 -1.69 -14.63 1.08
CA LEU A 119 -2.33 -15.90 0.73
C LEU A 119 -3.47 -15.70 -0.27
N LEU A 120 -4.32 -14.67 -0.07
CA LEU A 120 -5.39 -14.35 -1.01
C LEU A 120 -4.83 -13.94 -2.38
N ALA A 121 -3.84 -13.04 -2.42
CA ALA A 121 -3.25 -12.60 -3.68
C ALA A 121 -2.63 -13.77 -4.46
N ASN A 122 -1.89 -14.65 -3.78
CA ASN A 122 -1.30 -15.85 -4.36
C ASN A 122 -2.38 -16.82 -4.89
N GLN A 123 -3.48 -17.02 -4.15
CA GLN A 123 -4.61 -17.85 -4.61
C GLN A 123 -5.28 -17.33 -5.88
N LEU A 124 -5.28 -16.01 -6.07
CA LEU A 124 -5.89 -15.36 -7.22
C LEU A 124 -4.91 -15.13 -8.38
N ASN A 125 -3.62 -15.42 -8.20
CA ASN A 125 -2.55 -14.95 -9.08
C ASN A 125 -2.61 -13.42 -9.31
N ALA A 126 -3.00 -12.68 -8.28
CA ALA A 126 -2.95 -11.21 -8.28
C ALA A 126 -1.51 -10.76 -8.00
N ASP A 127 -1.03 -9.76 -8.75
CA ASP A 127 0.30 -9.21 -8.52
C ASP A 127 0.31 -8.43 -7.18
N ILE A 128 1.37 -8.65 -6.39
CA ILE A 128 1.62 -7.90 -5.16
C ILE A 128 2.65 -6.83 -5.46
N VAL A 129 2.28 -5.57 -5.25
CA VAL A 129 3.19 -4.44 -5.33
C VAL A 129 3.33 -3.85 -3.94
N PHE A 130 4.55 -3.84 -3.41
CA PHE A 130 4.88 -3.09 -2.21
C PHE A 130 5.00 -1.62 -2.54
N PHE A 131 4.47 -0.77 -1.67
CA PHE A 131 4.62 0.67 -1.81
C PHE A 131 5.05 1.30 -0.50
N LEU A 132 5.98 2.26 -0.59
CA LEU A 132 6.62 2.86 0.56
C LEU A 132 6.90 4.34 0.27
N ALA A 133 7.00 5.14 1.33
CA ALA A 133 7.36 6.55 1.22
C ALA A 133 8.34 6.94 2.32
N GLU A 134 9.39 7.65 1.92
CA GLU A 134 10.48 8.09 2.78
C GLU A 134 10.78 9.57 2.54
N LEU A 135 11.09 10.31 3.62
CA LEU A 135 11.62 11.66 3.52
C LEU A 135 13.14 11.59 3.35
N LEU A 136 13.65 12.00 2.19
CA LEU A 136 15.07 12.01 1.89
C LEU A 136 15.80 13.19 2.56
N PRO A 137 17.12 13.08 2.77
CA PRO A 137 17.97 14.23 3.07
C PRO A 137 17.77 15.31 2.00
N GLY A 138 17.43 16.54 2.41
CA GLY A 138 17.07 17.63 1.48
C GLY A 138 15.56 17.86 1.34
N GLY A 139 14.73 17.09 2.05
CA GLY A 139 13.31 17.40 2.22
C GLY A 139 12.41 16.98 1.04
N THR A 140 12.92 16.22 0.08
CA THR A 140 12.10 15.58 -0.97
C THR A 140 11.56 14.24 -0.46
N ILE A 141 10.33 13.88 -0.83
CA ILE A 141 9.78 12.56 -0.53
C ILE A 141 10.02 11.63 -1.71
N GLU A 142 10.63 10.49 -1.44
CA GLU A 142 10.71 9.39 -2.39
C GLU A 142 9.58 8.39 -2.12
N VAL A 143 8.79 8.13 -3.16
CA VAL A 143 7.83 7.05 -3.20
C VAL A 143 8.43 5.91 -4.00
N SER A 144 8.42 4.70 -3.46
CA SER A 144 8.95 3.53 -4.16
C SER A 144 7.89 2.45 -4.28
N PHE A 145 7.78 1.89 -5.48
CA PHE A 145 6.95 0.75 -5.80
C PHE A 145 7.83 -0.43 -6.21
N TYR A 146 7.58 -1.60 -5.63
CA TYR A 146 8.34 -2.82 -5.91
C TYR A 146 7.37 -3.98 -6.10
N GLU A 147 7.45 -4.67 -7.23
CA GLU A 147 6.72 -5.93 -7.42
C GLU A 147 7.39 -7.02 -6.57
N SER A 148 6.61 -7.82 -5.83
CA SER A 148 7.19 -8.93 -5.08
C SER A 148 7.79 -9.96 -6.05
N CYS A 149 9.01 -10.42 -5.75
CA CYS A 149 9.74 -11.35 -6.60
C CYS A 149 9.12 -12.76 -6.64
N VAL A 150 8.14 -12.99 -5.77
CA VAL A 150 7.56 -14.30 -5.46
C VAL A 150 6.34 -14.63 -6.33
N ALA A 151 5.72 -13.64 -6.97
CA ALA A 151 4.42 -13.79 -7.64
C ALA A 151 4.38 -14.87 -8.74
N ARG A 152 5.55 -15.41 -9.16
CA ARG A 152 5.66 -16.42 -10.24
C ARG A 152 6.73 -17.50 -10.00
N SER A 153 7.25 -17.64 -8.78
CA SER A 153 8.45 -18.46 -8.52
C SER A 153 8.21 -19.98 -8.46
N GLY A 154 6.98 -20.46 -8.67
CA GLY A 154 6.65 -21.88 -8.52
C GLY A 154 6.77 -22.41 -7.08
N LEU A 155 7.01 -21.51 -6.11
CA LEU A 155 7.04 -21.84 -4.68
C LEU A 155 5.65 -22.24 -4.19
N VAL A 156 5.62 -23.10 -3.17
CA VAL A 156 4.39 -23.42 -2.46
C VAL A 156 3.86 -22.15 -1.80
N ALA A 157 2.54 -21.89 -1.86
CA ALA A 157 1.92 -20.63 -1.45
C ALA A 157 2.32 -20.13 -0.05
N ASN A 158 2.60 -21.04 0.89
CA ASN A 158 3.06 -20.69 2.23
C ASN A 158 4.50 -20.17 2.27
N GLU A 159 5.41 -20.74 1.47
CA GLU A 159 6.79 -20.27 1.35
C GLU A 159 6.83 -18.92 0.66
N ALA A 160 6.04 -18.79 -0.40
CA ALA A 160 5.81 -17.53 -1.09
C ALA A 160 5.36 -16.42 -0.13
N CYS A 161 4.33 -16.69 0.67
CA CYS A 161 3.83 -15.76 1.68
C CYS A 161 4.90 -15.35 2.70
N LYS A 162 5.70 -16.29 3.21
CA LYS A 162 6.77 -15.97 4.18
C LYS A 162 7.83 -15.05 3.57
N GLN A 163 8.18 -15.28 2.31
CA GLN A 163 9.15 -14.46 1.60
C GLN A 163 8.59 -13.04 1.33
N GLN A 164 7.32 -12.92 0.95
CA GLN A 164 6.62 -11.64 0.79
C GLN A 164 6.58 -10.83 2.09
N VAL A 165 6.30 -11.48 3.22
CA VAL A 165 6.34 -10.84 4.55
C VAL A 165 7.76 -10.31 4.84
N LYS A 166 8.77 -11.16 4.64
CA LYS A 166 10.17 -10.81 4.88
C LYS A 166 10.64 -9.62 4.02
N GLU A 167 10.31 -9.61 2.73
CA GLU A 167 10.61 -8.50 1.81
C GLU A 167 10.07 -7.18 2.36
N LEU A 168 8.78 -7.14 2.70
CA LEU A 168 8.14 -5.93 3.19
C LEU A 168 8.72 -5.48 4.54
N GLU A 169 9.00 -6.41 5.46
CA GLU A 169 9.65 -6.07 6.73
C GLU A 169 11.04 -5.46 6.54
N GLU A 170 11.87 -6.02 5.66
CA GLU A 170 13.22 -5.51 5.39
C GLU A 170 13.17 -4.09 4.85
N TYR A 171 12.26 -3.82 3.91
CA TYR A 171 12.08 -2.47 3.40
C TYR A 171 11.53 -1.49 4.44
N ALA A 172 10.54 -1.91 5.24
CA ALA A 172 9.97 -1.07 6.29
C ALA A 172 11.02 -0.72 7.36
N LYS A 173 11.82 -1.71 7.80
CA LYS A 173 12.92 -1.51 8.77
C LYS A 173 13.93 -0.49 8.25
N ARG A 174 14.31 -0.57 6.97
CA ARG A 174 15.23 0.40 6.34
C ARG A 174 14.73 1.83 6.49
N ILE A 175 13.45 2.06 6.16
CA ILE A 175 12.83 3.39 6.21
C ILE A 175 12.75 3.91 7.65
N VAL A 176 12.31 3.06 8.60
CA VAL A 176 12.24 3.43 10.02
C VAL A 176 13.61 3.79 10.57
N CYS A 177 14.66 3.04 10.23
CA CYS A 177 16.03 3.36 10.63
C CYS A 177 16.51 4.71 10.08
N ASN A 178 16.05 5.12 8.90
CA ASN A 178 16.42 6.40 8.32
C ASN A 178 15.70 7.58 8.99
N TYR A 179 14.46 7.40 9.46
CA TYR A 179 13.76 8.42 10.25
C TYR A 179 14.46 8.75 11.57
N HIS A 180 15.18 7.79 12.17
CA HIS A 180 15.92 8.03 13.41
C HIS A 180 17.28 8.72 13.20
N LYS A 181 17.75 8.84 11.96
CA LYS A 181 19.04 9.47 11.62
C LYS A 181 18.91 10.94 11.20
N ASN A 182 17.71 11.38 10.85
CA ASN A 182 17.38 12.74 10.43
C ASN A 182 16.78 13.54 11.58
#